data_AF-A0A438I3M2-F1
#
_entry.id   AF-A0A438I3M2-F1
#
_cell.length_a   1.000
_cell.length_b   1.000
_cell.length_c   1.000
_cell.angle_alpha   90.00
_cell.angle_beta   90.00
_cell.angle_gamma   90.00
#
_symmetry.space_group_name_H-M   'P 1'
#
loop_
_entity.id
_entity.type
_entity.pdbx_description
1 polymer ?
#
loop_
_entity_poly.entity_id
_entity_poly.type
_entity_poly.pdbx_seq_one_letter_code
_entity_poly.pdbx_strand_id
1 'polypeptide(L)'
;MQPHQSQNIGGPVNEFFPVDLKERAIKPIIPKKYLDKKTIFHLNPSGRFVIDGPRGDVGLTGRKIIIDTYKGWGGHDGGVCSGKDPTKMDRNGACMARGNGG
;
A
#
# COMPACT_ATOMS: atom_id res chain seq x y z
N MET A 1 2.70 -20.04 5.80
CA MET A 1 3.04 -18.62 5.64
C MET A 1 1.92 -17.81 6.28
N GLN A 2 2.11 -17.32 7.50
CA GLN A 2 1.02 -16.69 8.27
C GLN A 2 0.73 -15.29 7.71
N PRO A 3 -0.54 -14.94 7.42
CA PRO A 3 -0.88 -13.59 7.01
C PRO A 3 -0.75 -12.67 8.23
N HIS A 4 0.17 -11.72 8.17
CA HIS A 4 0.33 -10.67 9.16
C HIS A 4 -0.87 -9.71 9.03
N GLN A 5 -1.98 -10.03 9.70
CA GLN A 5 -3.20 -9.25 9.60
C GLN A 5 -3.06 -7.92 10.36
N SER A 6 -3.08 -6.81 9.62
CA SER A 6 -3.38 -5.46 10.15
C SER A 6 -4.90 -5.33 10.44
N GLN A 7 -5.51 -6.37 11.01
CA GLN A 7 -6.92 -6.37 11.36
C GLN A 7 -7.02 -6.17 12.87
N ASN A 8 -7.87 -5.24 13.30
CA ASN A 8 -8.14 -5.05 14.72
C ASN A 8 -8.97 -6.24 15.20
N ILE A 9 -8.28 -7.30 15.63
CA ILE A 9 -8.86 -8.49 16.23
C ILE A 9 -9.37 -8.17 17.64
N GLY A 10 -10.49 -7.44 17.70
CA GLY A 10 -11.29 -7.28 18.91
C GLY A 10 -10.67 -6.53 20.10
N GLY A 11 -9.50 -5.91 19.94
CA GLY A 11 -8.83 -5.16 21.01
C GLY A 11 -9.41 -3.75 21.23
N PRO A 12 -9.13 -3.09 22.38
CA PRO A 12 -9.59 -1.74 22.64
C PRO A 12 -9.06 -0.77 21.57
N VAL A 13 -10.00 -0.12 20.89
CA VAL A 13 -9.76 0.78 19.74
C VAL A 13 -9.14 2.12 20.12
N ASN A 14 -9.29 2.52 21.38
CA ASN A 14 -9.01 3.87 21.79
C ASN A 14 -7.67 3.90 22.54
N GLU A 15 -6.81 4.79 22.07
CA GLU A 15 -5.48 5.14 22.58
C GLU A 15 -4.32 4.20 22.20
N PHE A 16 -4.46 2.89 22.31
CA PHE A 16 -3.32 1.97 22.08
C PHE A 16 -2.93 1.84 20.59
N PHE A 17 -3.90 1.80 19.69
CA PHE A 17 -3.67 1.53 18.27
C PHE A 17 -2.97 2.68 17.51
N PRO A 18 -3.35 3.97 17.72
CA PRO A 18 -2.64 5.09 17.08
C PRO A 18 -1.20 5.26 17.59
N VAL A 19 -0.94 4.98 18.87
CA VAL A 19 0.40 5.01 19.44
C VAL A 19 1.27 3.90 18.84
N ASP A 20 0.72 2.69 18.74
CA ASP A 20 1.44 1.54 18.17
C ASP A 20 1.79 1.76 16.69
N LEU A 21 0.87 2.30 15.89
CA LEU A 21 1.13 2.67 14.49
C LEU A 21 2.24 3.72 14.35
N LYS A 22 2.25 4.74 15.20
CA LYS A 22 3.29 5.78 15.17
C LYS A 22 4.67 5.19 15.47
N GLU A 23 4.79 4.39 16.53
CA GLU A 23 6.08 3.83 16.94
C GLU A 23 6.57 2.69 16.05
N ARG A 24 5.68 1.78 15.63
CA ARG A 24 6.06 0.55 14.92
C ARG A 24 6.05 0.66 13.40
N ALA A 25 5.27 1.57 12.82
CA ALA A 25 5.18 1.71 11.36
C ALA A 25 5.75 3.06 10.86
N ILE A 26 5.34 4.18 11.45
CA ILE A 26 5.67 5.51 10.90
C ILE A 26 7.14 5.88 11.17
N LYS A 27 7.56 5.88 12.45
CA LYS A 27 8.92 6.27 12.84
C LYS A 27 10.05 5.42 12.23
N PRO A 28 9.93 4.08 12.06
CA PRO A 28 11.00 3.29 11.46
C PRO A 28 11.10 3.46 9.93
N ILE A 29 10.01 3.83 9.24
CA ILE A 29 9.97 3.92 7.78
C ILE A 29 10.28 5.34 7.28
N ILE A 30 9.74 6.37 7.96
CA ILE A 30 9.91 7.76 7.54
C ILE A 30 11.11 8.38 8.26
N PRO A 31 12.16 8.84 7.53
CA PRO A 31 13.29 9.52 8.13
C PRO A 31 12.87 10.75 8.93
N LYS A 32 13.44 10.92 10.14
CA LYS A 32 13.11 12.02 11.07
C LYS A 32 13.18 13.41 10.45
N LYS A 33 14.04 13.63 9.46
CA LYS A 33 14.17 14.91 8.74
C LYS A 33 12.90 15.36 8.01
N TYR A 34 11.98 14.44 7.73
CA TYR A 34 10.70 14.72 7.06
C TYR A 34 9.52 14.76 8.04
N LEU A 35 9.76 14.55 9.34
CA LEU A 35 8.73 14.59 10.37
C LEU A 35 8.96 15.81 11.26
N ASP A 36 7.96 16.68 11.32
CA ASP A 36 7.98 17.88 12.14
C ASP A 36 6.73 17.98 13.04
N LYS A 37 6.70 19.01 13.89
CA LYS A 37 5.55 19.26 14.78
C LYS A 37 4.27 19.68 14.04
N LYS A 38 4.37 20.03 12.75
CA LYS A 38 3.24 20.44 11.90
C LYS A 38 2.70 19.28 11.05
N THR A 39 3.36 18.13 11.07
CA THR A 39 2.98 16.95 10.29
C THR A 39 1.63 16.43 10.78
N ILE A 40 0.67 16.37 9.87
CA ILE A 40 -0.70 15.94 10.16
C ILE A 40 -0.78 14.42 10.01
N PHE A 41 -1.23 13.74 11.07
CA PHE A 41 -1.39 12.28 11.07
C PHE A 41 -2.88 11.90 11.04
N HIS A 42 -3.34 11.34 9.93
CA HIS A 42 -4.68 10.75 9.82
C HIS A 42 -4.61 9.25 10.08
N LEU A 43 -4.64 8.85 11.35
CA LEU A 43 -4.56 7.44 11.74
C LEU A 43 -5.96 6.91 12.00
N ASN A 44 -6.40 6.02 11.11
CA ASN A 44 -7.71 5.38 11.19
C ASN A 44 -8.87 6.39 11.35
N PRO A 45 -9.00 7.39 10.44
CA PRO A 45 -9.97 8.47 10.58
C PRO A 45 -11.42 7.98 10.59
N SER A 46 -11.70 6.81 10.00
CA SER A 46 -13.02 6.18 9.96
C SER A 46 -13.42 5.46 11.26
N GLY A 47 -12.55 5.43 12.27
CA GLY A 47 -12.84 4.78 13.55
C GLY A 47 -12.71 3.27 13.48
N ARG A 48 -13.78 2.50 13.68
CA ARG A 48 -13.64 1.05 13.85
C ARG A 48 -13.61 0.31 12.51
N PHE A 49 -12.51 -0.35 12.20
CA PHE A 49 -12.33 -1.15 10.97
C PHE A 49 -12.34 -2.66 11.29
N VAL A 50 -13.55 -3.23 11.44
CA VAL A 50 -13.75 -4.64 11.86
C VAL A 50 -13.97 -5.58 10.68
N ILE A 51 -14.70 -5.13 9.66
CA ILE A 51 -15.00 -5.92 8.47
C ILE A 51 -14.06 -5.44 7.36
N ASP A 52 -13.22 -6.34 6.87
CA ASP A 52 -12.16 -6.05 5.90
C ASP A 52 -12.00 -7.23 4.91
N GLY A 53 -11.18 -7.07 3.87
CA GLY A 53 -10.91 -8.07 2.85
C GLY A 53 -12.08 -8.24 1.86
N PRO A 54 -12.18 -9.38 1.16
CA PRO A 54 -13.20 -9.61 0.13
C PRO A 54 -14.65 -9.45 0.61
N ARG A 55 -14.87 -9.54 1.93
CA ARG A 55 -16.18 -9.34 2.58
C ARG A 55 -16.56 -7.87 2.70
N GLY A 56 -15.58 -6.97 2.76
CA GLY A 56 -15.77 -5.52 2.84
C GLY A 56 -15.64 -4.80 1.50
N ASP A 57 -14.80 -5.31 0.58
CA ASP A 57 -14.58 -4.77 -0.76
C ASP A 57 -14.13 -5.88 -1.72
N VAL A 58 -14.76 -5.98 -2.90
CA VAL A 58 -14.46 -7.05 -3.87
C VAL A 58 -13.22 -6.68 -4.69
N GLY A 59 -12.17 -7.51 -4.58
CA GLY A 59 -10.94 -7.35 -5.35
C GLY A 59 -11.01 -7.97 -6.74
N LEU A 60 -10.57 -7.22 -7.77
CA LEU A 60 -10.27 -7.76 -9.11
C LEU A 60 -8.81 -7.50 -9.48
N THR A 61 -8.22 -8.44 -10.21
CA THR A 61 -6.86 -8.30 -10.76
C THR A 61 -6.76 -7.05 -11.64
N GLY A 62 -5.65 -6.31 -11.53
CA GLY A 62 -5.42 -5.13 -12.37
C GLY A 62 -6.11 -3.84 -11.92
N ARG A 63 -6.71 -3.80 -10.72
CA ARG A 63 -7.37 -2.59 -10.19
C ARG A 63 -6.46 -1.71 -9.33
N LYS A 64 -5.16 -2.00 -9.30
CA LYS A 64 -4.13 -1.25 -8.54
C LYS A 64 -2.91 -0.84 -9.40
N ILE A 65 -3.06 -0.79 -10.74
CA ILE A 65 -1.97 -0.53 -11.70
C ILE A 65 -1.15 0.76 -11.43
N ILE A 66 -1.77 1.85 -10.97
CA ILE A 66 -1.04 3.08 -10.63
C ILE A 66 -0.22 2.91 -9.34
N ILE A 67 -0.73 2.15 -8.38
CA ILE A 67 0.00 1.85 -7.13
C ILE A 67 1.20 0.93 -7.41
N ASP A 68 1.06 0.03 -8.39
CA ASP A 68 2.07 -0.95 -8.78
C ASP A 68 3.26 -0.34 -9.54
N THR A 69 3.12 0.88 -10.08
CA THR A 69 4.15 1.56 -10.87
C THR A 69 4.75 2.76 -10.14
N TYR A 70 4.44 3.98 -10.59
CA TYR A 70 5.08 5.21 -10.14
C TYR A 70 4.18 6.06 -9.24
N LYS A 71 3.04 5.51 -8.79
CA LYS A 71 2.10 6.14 -7.84
C LYS A 71 1.67 7.55 -8.28
N GLY A 72 1.39 7.71 -9.58
CA GLY A 72 0.88 8.94 -10.18
C GLY A 72 1.94 9.86 -10.79
N TRP A 73 3.23 9.53 -10.68
CA TRP A 73 4.30 10.25 -11.36
C TRP A 73 4.60 9.65 -12.74
N GLY A 74 4.92 10.47 -13.74
CA GLY A 74 5.21 10.02 -15.10
C GLY A 74 3.97 9.61 -15.90
N GLY A 75 4.08 8.55 -16.70
CA GLY A 75 2.98 8.02 -17.53
C GLY A 75 2.79 6.52 -17.35
N HIS A 76 1.55 6.06 -17.51
CA HIS A 76 1.17 4.65 -17.42
C HIS A 76 0.28 4.30 -18.63
N ASP A 77 0.62 3.24 -19.34
CA ASP A 77 -0.04 2.80 -20.58
C ASP A 77 -1.39 2.10 -20.35
N GLY A 78 -1.65 1.69 -19.11
CA GLY A 78 -2.90 1.05 -18.68
C GLY A 78 -2.79 -0.47 -18.57
N GLY A 79 -1.62 -1.04 -18.87
CA GLY A 79 -1.36 -2.46 -18.82
C GLY A 79 -1.40 -3.05 -17.41
N VAL A 80 -1.97 -4.25 -17.28
CA VAL A 80 -1.96 -5.01 -16.01
C VAL A 80 -0.79 -5.97 -15.99
N CYS A 81 0.04 -5.90 -14.94
CA CYS A 81 1.18 -6.82 -14.76
C CYS A 81 0.78 -8.18 -14.15
N SER A 82 -0.20 -8.19 -13.23
CA SER A 82 -0.60 -9.41 -12.51
C SER A 82 -1.45 -10.35 -13.38
N GLY A 83 -1.16 -11.65 -13.32
CA GLY A 83 -1.86 -12.67 -14.12
C GLY A 83 -1.38 -12.82 -15.57
N LYS A 84 -0.43 -11.99 -16.02
CA LYS A 84 0.21 -12.11 -17.34
C LYS A 84 1.55 -12.84 -17.24
N ASP A 85 1.79 -13.75 -18.18
CA ASP A 85 3.09 -14.41 -18.33
C ASP A 85 4.17 -13.40 -18.80
N PRO A 86 5.47 -13.66 -18.56
CA PRO A 86 6.53 -12.69 -18.82
C PRO A 86 6.74 -12.38 -20.31
N THR A 87 6.13 -13.10 -21.25
CA THR A 87 6.16 -12.76 -22.68
C THR A 87 5.19 -11.64 -23.03
N LYS A 88 4.21 -11.33 -22.17
CA LYS A 88 3.26 -10.24 -22.42
C LYS A 88 3.94 -8.89 -22.25
N MET A 89 3.81 -8.07 -23.29
CA MET A 89 4.51 -6.80 -23.41
C MET A 89 4.17 -5.81 -22.28
N ASP A 90 2.94 -5.86 -21.74
CA ASP A 90 2.55 -5.02 -20.60
C ASP A 90 3.44 -5.25 -19.35
N ARG A 91 3.92 -6.50 -19.16
CA ARG A 91 4.75 -6.87 -18.02
C ARG A 91 6.24 -6.73 -18.37
N ASN A 92 6.65 -7.28 -19.52
CA ASN A 92 8.04 -7.23 -19.95
C ASN A 92 8.49 -5.80 -20.26
N GLY A 93 7.70 -5.06 -21.02
CA GLY A 93 7.98 -3.67 -21.40
C GLY A 93 8.10 -2.75 -20.19
N ALA A 94 7.19 -2.86 -19.22
CA ALA A 94 7.26 -2.10 -17.98
C ALA A 94 8.51 -2.46 -17.15
N CYS A 95 8.91 -3.73 -17.11
CA CYS A 95 10.14 -4.15 -16.43
C CYS A 95 11.41 -3.63 -17.14
N MET A 96 11.47 -3.70 -18.47
CA MET A 96 12.61 -3.20 -19.26
C MET A 96 12.75 -1.68 -19.18
N ALA A 97 11.64 -0.93 -19.21
CA ALA A 97 11.65 0.53 -19.10
C ALA A 97 12.05 1.02 -17.69
N ARG A 98 11.87 0.20 -16.66
CA ARG A 98 12.27 0.51 -15.27
C ARG A 98 13.71 0.12 -14.97
N GLY A 99 14.22 -0.96 -15.58
CA GLY A 99 15.63 -1.29 -15.52
C GLY A 99 16.43 -0.20 -16.24
N ASN A 100 17.61 0.15 -15.74
CA ASN A 100 18.56 0.90 -16.56
C ASN A 100 18.79 0.07 -17.83
N GLY A 101 18.23 0.51 -18.96
CA GLY A 101 18.67 0.03 -20.27
C GLY A 101 20.20 0.13 -20.29
N GLY A 102 20.86 -0.90 -20.80
CA GLY A 102 22.32 -1.03 -20.79
C GLY A 102 23.04 0.23 -21.26
#